data_AF-A0A9E3E0F6-F1
#
_entry.id   AF-A0A9E3E0F6-F1
#
_cell.length_a   1.000
_cell.length_b   1.000
_cell.length_c   1.000
_cell.angle_alpha   90.00
_cell.angle_beta   90.00
_cell.angle_gamma   90.00
#
_symmetry.space_group_name_H-M   'P 1'
#
loop_
_entity.id
_entity.type
_entity.pdbx_description
1 polymer ?
#
loop_
_entity_poly.entity_id
_entity_poly.type
_entity_poly.pdbx_seq_one_letter_code
_entity_poly.pdbx_strand_id
1 'polypeptide(L)'
;MNTLEDQVREALAERASLSPVDPDAWDKTVARSRGRRLRRLGWQRPARAGLLVPAVAAAAVAAVILASAALAGHAGPGPNSPRPAGASPSGPPPPRDISLATRQIPPVTPFVPVSLFADGHQVRDFLWFGYVPGYAAAGIALCQWNDGGVYNEYYACTAGDLPGGALARYAGTDGSGWIRLGVAARQVTSVTALLPGGQARQGAVTAVRGVPYKVWAVSYPVTPAARVVFRDAAGHEVTSLDVPGEQPTPSRPAGGGIPLFRYGTDMVTAYRISGDRIGFWWGGNSTWSDVPVSQSALSLFFTPGPRPLPDKWFGYAPSGTARVALRLADGRQFASRTIPGWPGSGVVFWGPVTLPPGTAVTYDTVVVTYDAAGHVLREVPLVFIG
;
A
#
# COMPACT_ATOMS: atom_id res chain seq x y z
N MET A 1 14.38 26.12 -37.01
CA MET A 1 13.86 26.01 -35.62
C MET A 1 12.41 25.58 -35.72
N ASN A 2 12.08 24.44 -35.11
CA ASN A 2 10.73 23.99 -34.75
C ASN A 2 10.89 22.56 -34.20
N THR A 3 11.20 22.47 -32.91
CA THR A 3 11.12 21.18 -32.21
C THR A 3 9.68 20.98 -31.71
N LEU A 4 9.28 19.73 -31.55
CA LEU A 4 7.97 19.36 -31.01
C LEU A 4 7.75 19.96 -29.60
N GLU A 5 8.85 20.21 -28.88
CA GLU A 5 8.85 20.88 -27.58
C GLU A 5 8.45 22.35 -27.68
N ASP A 6 8.88 23.06 -28.72
CA ASP A 6 8.50 24.46 -28.95
C ASP A 6 6.99 24.58 -29.22
N GLN A 7 6.44 23.65 -30.00
CA GLN A 7 5.00 23.61 -30.31
C GLN A 7 4.14 23.31 -29.09
N VAL A 8 4.60 22.43 -28.19
CA VAL A 8 3.91 22.16 -26.93
C VAL A 8 3.95 23.37 -26.00
N ARG A 9 5.10 24.05 -25.93
CA ARG A 9 5.27 25.23 -25.06
C ARG A 9 4.39 26.39 -25.54
N GLU A 10 4.28 26.59 -26.85
CA GLU A 10 3.41 27.59 -27.47
C GLU A 10 1.93 27.28 -27.28
N ALA A 11 1.50 26.03 -27.48
CA ALA A 11 0.12 25.60 -27.25
C ALA A 11 -0.33 25.75 -25.77
N LEU A 12 0.59 25.53 -24.82
CA LEU A 12 0.33 25.75 -23.40
C LEU A 12 0.24 27.23 -23.04
N ALA A 13 1.08 28.08 -23.64
CA ALA A 13 1.04 29.53 -23.45
C ALA A 13 -0.24 30.15 -24.02
N GLU A 14 -0.68 29.70 -25.20
CA GLU A 14 -1.95 30.11 -25.81
C GLU A 14 -3.16 29.67 -24.96
N ARG A 15 -3.13 28.44 -24.41
CA ARG A 15 -4.21 27.97 -23.53
C ARG A 15 -4.28 28.74 -22.22
N ALA A 16 -3.13 29.17 -21.69
CA ALA A 16 -3.07 30.00 -20.48
C ALA A 16 -3.59 31.43 -20.72
N SER A 17 -3.36 32.00 -21.92
CA SER A 17 -3.86 33.34 -22.26
C SER A 17 -5.37 33.37 -22.52
N LEU A 18 -5.95 32.25 -22.96
CA LEU A 18 -7.39 32.11 -23.22
C LEU A 18 -8.24 31.79 -21.97
N SER A 19 -7.60 31.53 -20.81
CA SER A 19 -8.29 31.33 -19.53
C SER A 19 -7.89 32.40 -18.51
N PRO A 20 -8.35 33.66 -18.66
CA PRO A 20 -8.14 34.66 -17.63
C PRO A 20 -8.88 34.22 -16.37
N VAL A 21 -8.09 33.83 -15.36
CA VAL A 21 -8.60 33.60 -14.01
C VAL A 21 -9.03 34.96 -13.49
N ASP A 22 -10.34 35.18 -13.44
CA ASP A 22 -10.96 36.34 -12.80
C ASP A 22 -10.38 36.42 -11.36
N PRO A 23 -9.64 37.49 -11.01
CA PRO A 23 -8.95 37.60 -9.72
C PRO A 23 -9.94 37.54 -8.54
N ASP A 24 -11.23 37.78 -8.79
CA ASP A 24 -12.30 37.76 -7.80
C ASP A 24 -13.19 36.50 -7.90
N ALA A 25 -12.81 35.50 -8.70
CA ALA A 25 -13.59 34.27 -8.89
C ALA A 25 -13.84 33.53 -7.56
N TRP A 26 -12.84 33.56 -6.68
CA TRP A 26 -12.92 32.96 -5.35
C TRP A 26 -13.91 33.73 -4.46
N ASP A 27 -13.83 35.06 -4.44
CA ASP A 27 -14.70 35.90 -3.62
C ASP A 27 -16.16 35.87 -4.09
N LYS A 28 -16.39 35.80 -5.41
CA LYS A 28 -17.73 35.58 -6.00
C LYS A 28 -18.32 34.22 -5.58
N THR A 29 -17.48 33.20 -5.43
CA THR A 29 -17.90 31.87 -4.97
C THR A 29 -18.23 31.86 -3.48
N VAL A 30 -17.41 32.51 -2.66
CA VAL A 30 -17.64 32.68 -1.21
C VAL A 30 -18.91 33.49 -0.95
N ALA A 31 -19.15 34.58 -1.67
CA ALA A 31 -20.35 35.41 -1.54
C ALA A 31 -21.65 34.65 -1.85
N ARG A 32 -21.67 33.82 -2.93
CA ARG A 32 -22.83 32.96 -3.25
C ARG A 32 -23.11 31.91 -2.19
N SER A 33 -22.07 31.38 -1.53
CA SER A 33 -22.22 30.37 -0.48
C SER A 33 -22.81 30.95 0.81
N ARG A 34 -22.47 32.21 1.15
CA ARG A 34 -22.96 32.91 2.34
C ARG A 34 -24.41 33.38 2.19
N GLY A 35 -24.81 33.83 1.00
CA GLY A 35 -26.20 34.26 0.73
C GLY A 35 -27.25 33.15 0.86
N ARG A 36 -26.87 31.87 0.64
CA ARG A 36 -27.79 30.72 0.79
C ARG A 36 -28.02 30.28 2.24
N ARG A 37 -27.09 30.56 3.16
CA ARG A 37 -27.19 30.12 4.57
C ARG A 37 -28.10 31.02 5.43
N LEU A 38 -28.27 32.29 5.07
CA LEU A 38 -29.07 33.22 5.87
C LEU A 38 -30.58 33.17 5.58
N ARG A 39 -31.02 32.52 4.50
CA ARG A 39 -32.46 32.37 4.15
C ARG A 39 -33.12 31.07 4.66
N ARG A 40 -32.42 30.21 5.42
CA ARG A 40 -32.97 28.93 5.93
C ARG A 40 -32.96 28.78 7.46
N LEU A 41 -32.75 29.86 8.21
CA LEU A 41 -32.73 29.84 9.68
C LEU A 41 -33.92 30.55 10.35
N GLY A 42 -34.95 30.87 9.58
CA GLY A 42 -36.25 31.25 10.12
C GLY A 42 -37.26 30.18 9.77
N TRP A 43 -37.45 29.19 10.64
CA TRP A 43 -38.76 28.64 11.04
C TRP A 43 -38.58 27.32 11.84
N GLN A 44 -39.22 27.32 13.01
CA GLN A 44 -39.69 26.18 13.82
C GLN A 44 -38.73 25.49 14.80
N ARG A 45 -38.91 25.84 16.07
CA ARG A 45 -39.04 24.89 17.20
C ARG A 45 -40.54 24.90 17.66
N PRO A 46 -40.97 24.11 18.67
CA PRO A 46 -41.16 22.66 18.64
C PRO A 46 -42.56 22.26 19.20
N ALA A 47 -43.04 21.04 18.95
CA ALA A 47 -44.07 20.44 19.81
C ALA A 47 -44.04 18.91 19.77
N ARG A 48 -44.30 18.33 20.95
CA ARG A 48 -44.37 16.91 21.29
C ARG A 48 -45.70 16.28 20.84
N ALA A 49 -45.66 14.98 20.54
CA ALA A 49 -46.69 13.93 20.70
C ALA A 49 -46.36 12.86 19.66
N GLY A 50 -46.23 11.58 19.98
CA GLY A 50 -47.29 10.70 20.47
C GLY A 50 -47.54 9.65 19.38
N LEU A 51 -47.72 8.39 19.78
CA LEU A 51 -47.85 7.18 18.96
C LEU A 51 -48.68 7.33 17.67
N LEU A 52 -48.36 6.52 16.65
CA LEU A 52 -49.26 5.52 16.04
C LEU A 52 -48.57 4.79 14.87
N VAL A 53 -48.67 3.46 14.87
CA VAL A 53 -48.49 2.58 13.70
C VAL A 53 -49.86 2.47 13.02
N PRO A 54 -49.91 2.43 11.67
CA PRO A 54 -50.50 1.24 11.06
C PRO A 54 -49.74 0.74 9.82
N ALA A 55 -49.95 -0.55 9.58
CA ALA A 55 -49.52 -1.34 8.45
C ALA A 55 -50.31 -1.02 7.15
N VAL A 56 -49.95 -1.75 6.09
CA VAL A 56 -50.60 -1.88 4.75
C VAL A 56 -50.10 -0.80 3.75
N ALA A 57 -49.55 -1.08 2.57
CA ALA A 57 -49.88 -2.13 1.61
C ALA A 57 -48.66 -2.63 0.80
N ALA A 58 -48.72 -3.90 0.45
CA ALA A 58 -47.90 -4.56 -0.55
C ALA A 58 -48.44 -4.36 -1.97
N ALA A 59 -47.59 -4.76 -2.94
CA ALA A 59 -47.80 -4.97 -4.39
C ALA A 59 -47.29 -3.84 -5.28
N ALA A 60 -46.57 -4.05 -6.38
CA ALA A 60 -45.88 -5.20 -6.95
C ALA A 60 -45.15 -4.65 -8.20
N VAL A 61 -43.86 -4.96 -8.40
CA VAL A 61 -43.33 -5.24 -9.74
C VAL A 61 -42.25 -6.30 -9.58
N ALA A 62 -42.68 -7.55 -9.78
CA ALA A 62 -41.80 -8.64 -10.14
C ALA A 62 -41.61 -8.60 -11.66
N ALA A 63 -40.38 -8.42 -12.12
CA ALA A 63 -39.89 -8.89 -13.41
C ALA A 63 -38.36 -8.77 -13.45
N VAL A 64 -37.70 -9.77 -14.02
CA VAL A 64 -36.24 -9.94 -14.21
C VAL A 64 -35.48 -10.60 -13.05
N ILE A 65 -35.96 -11.76 -12.61
CA ILE A 65 -35.09 -12.88 -12.21
C ILE A 65 -35.66 -14.12 -12.90
N LEU A 66 -35.06 -14.50 -14.03
CA LEU A 66 -35.09 -15.83 -14.70
C LEU A 66 -34.62 -15.66 -16.16
N ALA A 67 -33.34 -15.30 -16.35
CA ALA A 67 -32.63 -15.46 -17.63
C ALA A 67 -31.13 -15.17 -17.49
N SER A 68 -30.39 -16.05 -16.79
CA SER A 68 -28.92 -16.12 -16.96
C SER A 68 -28.34 -17.50 -16.63
N ALA A 69 -29.17 -18.55 -16.66
CA ALA A 69 -28.74 -19.95 -16.66
C ALA A 69 -28.94 -20.57 -18.05
N ALA A 70 -28.44 -19.91 -19.11
CA ALA A 70 -28.33 -20.47 -20.45
C ALA A 70 -27.45 -19.58 -21.36
N LEU A 71 -26.23 -19.30 -20.92
CA LEU A 71 -25.12 -18.90 -21.79
C LEU A 71 -23.81 -19.41 -21.16
N ALA A 72 -23.81 -20.71 -20.83
CA ALA A 72 -22.60 -21.51 -20.71
C ALA A 72 -22.06 -21.75 -22.13
N GLY A 73 -21.56 -20.69 -22.75
CA GLY A 73 -20.90 -20.72 -24.04
C GLY A 73 -19.40 -20.47 -23.84
N HIS A 74 -18.65 -21.54 -23.60
CA HIS A 74 -17.25 -21.72 -24.02
C HIS A 74 -16.37 -20.46 -24.08
N ALA A 75 -16.06 -19.87 -22.92
CA ALA A 75 -14.84 -19.08 -22.76
C ALA A 75 -13.78 -20.00 -22.16
N GLY A 76 -12.90 -20.51 -23.02
CA GLY A 76 -11.81 -21.39 -22.62
C GLY A 76 -10.90 -20.73 -21.58
N PRO A 77 -10.09 -21.54 -20.87
CA PRO A 77 -9.05 -21.01 -20.00
C PRO A 77 -8.14 -20.11 -20.83
N GLY A 78 -8.12 -18.82 -20.50
CA GLY A 78 -7.13 -17.89 -21.02
C GLY A 78 -5.73 -18.47 -20.81
N PRO A 79 -4.79 -18.22 -21.74
CA PRO A 79 -3.52 -18.90 -21.76
C PRO A 79 -2.82 -18.70 -20.42
N ASN A 80 -2.56 -19.82 -19.72
CA ASN A 80 -1.52 -19.88 -18.71
C ASN A 80 -0.29 -19.21 -19.32
N SER A 81 0.05 -18.00 -18.88
CA SER A 81 1.36 -17.44 -19.17
C SER A 81 2.37 -18.52 -18.82
N PRO A 82 3.26 -18.91 -19.74
CA PRO A 82 4.20 -19.98 -19.48
C PRO A 82 5.00 -19.60 -18.24
N ARG A 83 4.75 -20.33 -17.15
CA ARG A 83 5.62 -20.36 -15.98
C ARG A 83 7.03 -20.58 -16.53
N PRO A 84 8.00 -19.68 -16.32
CA PRO A 84 9.38 -20.04 -16.54
C PRO A 84 9.62 -21.29 -15.69
N ALA A 85 9.97 -22.40 -16.32
CA ALA A 85 10.32 -23.62 -15.61
C ALA A 85 11.58 -23.34 -14.80
N GLY A 86 11.41 -22.79 -13.61
CA GLY A 86 12.47 -22.59 -12.65
C GLY A 86 12.87 -23.96 -12.13
N ALA A 87 14.00 -24.48 -12.59
CA ALA A 87 14.68 -25.58 -11.93
C ALA A 87 14.78 -25.26 -10.44
N SER A 88 14.47 -26.23 -9.56
CA SER A 88 14.70 -26.09 -8.12
C SER A 88 16.14 -25.61 -7.91
N PRO A 89 16.34 -24.41 -7.34
CA PRO A 89 17.68 -23.86 -7.26
C PRO A 89 18.54 -24.73 -6.33
N SER A 90 19.66 -25.24 -6.84
CA SER A 90 20.72 -25.80 -6.01
C SER A 90 21.32 -24.69 -5.15
N GLY A 91 20.94 -24.63 -3.88
CA GLY A 91 21.41 -23.68 -2.87
C GLY A 91 21.44 -24.35 -1.50
N PRO A 92 22.00 -23.70 -0.47
CA PRO A 92 21.89 -24.21 0.90
C PRO A 92 20.41 -24.49 1.21
N PRO A 93 20.11 -25.63 1.87
CA PRO A 93 18.74 -25.97 2.19
C PRO A 93 18.14 -24.87 3.08
N PRO A 94 16.84 -24.61 2.93
CA PRO A 94 16.15 -23.70 3.84
C PRO A 94 16.39 -24.08 5.32
N PRO A 95 16.42 -23.12 6.25
CA PRO A 95 16.33 -23.41 7.69
C PRO A 95 15.14 -24.33 7.99
N ARG A 96 15.24 -25.16 9.03
CA ARG A 96 14.30 -26.28 9.28
C ARG A 96 12.82 -25.87 9.47
N ASP A 97 12.49 -24.59 9.61
CA ASP A 97 11.13 -24.11 9.92
C ASP A 97 10.54 -23.08 8.92
N ILE A 98 11.21 -22.77 7.80
CA ILE A 98 10.71 -21.79 6.81
C ILE A 98 9.59 -22.32 5.88
N SER A 99 9.05 -23.51 6.19
CA SER A 99 8.10 -24.21 5.30
C SER A 99 6.80 -23.44 5.07
N LEU A 100 6.34 -22.63 6.04
CA LEU A 100 5.15 -21.80 5.89
C LEU A 100 5.40 -20.62 4.95
N ALA A 101 6.50 -19.90 5.16
CA ALA A 101 6.92 -18.77 4.33
C ALA A 101 7.10 -19.15 2.85
N THR A 102 7.85 -20.23 2.62
CA THR A 102 8.12 -20.75 1.26
C THR A 102 6.90 -21.35 0.56
N ARG A 103 5.86 -21.76 1.29
CA ARG A 103 4.59 -22.17 0.67
C ARG A 103 3.79 -20.98 0.15
N GLN A 104 3.85 -19.84 0.84
CA GLN A 104 3.09 -18.65 0.47
C GLN A 104 3.71 -17.96 -0.76
N ILE A 105 5.03 -17.78 -0.75
CA ILE A 105 5.77 -17.25 -1.90
C ILE A 105 6.96 -18.18 -2.18
N PRO A 106 6.79 -19.17 -3.09
CA PRO A 106 7.83 -20.13 -3.42
C PRO A 106 9.10 -19.48 -3.98
N PRO A 107 10.29 -19.94 -3.56
CA PRO A 107 11.54 -19.42 -4.07
C PRO A 107 11.73 -19.76 -5.55
N VAL A 108 12.06 -18.74 -6.34
CA VAL A 108 12.56 -18.88 -7.72
C VAL A 108 14.07 -18.66 -7.82
N THR A 109 14.71 -18.28 -6.71
CA THR A 109 16.16 -18.16 -6.56
C THR A 109 16.65 -19.03 -5.39
N PRO A 110 17.95 -19.36 -5.32
CA PRO A 110 18.54 -19.86 -4.08
C PRO A 110 18.33 -18.88 -2.93
N PHE A 111 18.34 -19.40 -1.71
CA PHE A 111 18.46 -18.58 -0.50
C PHE A 111 19.83 -17.91 -0.45
N VAL A 112 19.82 -16.67 0.05
CA VAL A 112 20.99 -15.83 0.22
C VAL A 112 21.13 -15.53 1.71
N PRO A 113 22.05 -16.21 2.41
CA PRO A 113 22.31 -15.92 3.81
C PRO A 113 23.10 -14.61 3.94
N VAL A 114 22.62 -13.71 4.78
CA VAL A 114 23.31 -12.49 5.19
C VAL A 114 23.45 -12.53 6.70
N SER A 115 24.65 -12.31 7.23
CA SER A 115 24.89 -12.21 8.67
C SER A 115 25.12 -10.76 9.06
N LEU A 116 24.32 -10.26 10.00
CA LEU A 116 24.38 -8.90 10.53
C LEU A 116 24.41 -8.95 12.07
N PHE A 117 24.71 -7.81 12.69
CA PHE A 117 24.55 -7.61 14.13
C PHE A 117 23.40 -6.66 14.39
N ALA A 118 22.36 -7.10 15.10
CA ALA A 118 21.19 -6.31 15.49
C ALA A 118 20.98 -6.42 17.01
N ASP A 119 20.84 -5.28 17.69
CA ASP A 119 20.66 -5.20 19.14
C ASP A 119 21.68 -6.02 19.96
N GLY A 120 22.95 -6.01 19.55
CA GLY A 120 24.00 -6.80 20.20
C GLY A 120 23.99 -8.31 19.91
N HIS A 121 23.04 -8.79 19.11
CA HIS A 121 22.93 -10.18 18.68
C HIS A 121 23.37 -10.36 17.23
N GLN A 122 24.00 -11.49 16.92
CA GLN A 122 24.18 -11.90 15.53
C GLN A 122 22.85 -12.43 14.99
N VAL A 123 22.40 -11.87 13.87
CA VAL A 123 21.19 -12.28 13.15
C VAL A 123 21.60 -12.77 11.77
N ARG A 124 21.14 -13.96 11.42
CA ARG A 124 21.21 -14.51 10.07
C ARG A 124 19.88 -14.24 9.39
N ASP A 125 19.95 -13.54 8.27
CA ASP A 125 18.81 -13.27 7.42
C ASP A 125 18.92 -14.11 6.15
N PHE A 126 17.87 -14.87 5.85
CA PHE A 126 17.78 -15.72 4.67
C PHE A 126 16.86 -15.06 3.65
N LEU A 127 17.47 -14.46 2.62
CA LEU A 127 16.75 -13.74 1.58
C LEU A 127 16.48 -14.63 0.36
N TRP A 128 15.33 -14.48 -0.29
CA TRP A 128 15.05 -15.10 -1.58
C TRP A 128 14.09 -14.25 -2.41
N PHE A 129 14.07 -14.51 -3.71
CA PHE A 129 13.04 -13.98 -4.58
C PHE A 129 12.00 -15.04 -4.91
N GLY A 130 10.75 -14.60 -5.06
CA GLY A 130 9.63 -15.43 -5.47
C GLY A 130 8.56 -14.63 -6.21
N TYR A 131 7.57 -15.33 -6.76
CA TYR A 131 6.38 -14.70 -7.32
C TYR A 131 5.19 -15.02 -6.44
N VAL A 132 4.30 -14.06 -6.27
CA VAL A 132 2.99 -14.34 -5.66
C VAL A 132 2.24 -15.29 -6.60
N PRO A 133 1.75 -16.46 -6.12
CA PRO A 133 1.05 -17.42 -6.96
C PRO A 133 -0.11 -16.77 -7.73
N GLY A 134 -0.10 -16.90 -9.07
CA GLY A 134 -1.11 -16.30 -9.95
C GLY A 134 -0.88 -14.83 -10.33
N TYR A 135 0.13 -14.15 -9.78
CA TYR A 135 0.39 -12.72 -10.02
C TYR A 135 1.84 -12.43 -10.41
N ALA A 136 2.48 -13.32 -11.17
CA ALA A 136 3.85 -13.10 -11.65
C ALA A 136 4.01 -11.77 -12.43
N ALA A 137 2.96 -11.34 -13.13
CA ALA A 137 2.93 -10.06 -13.85
C ALA A 137 2.93 -8.82 -12.93
N ALA A 138 2.54 -8.96 -11.66
CA ALA A 138 2.57 -7.87 -10.69
C ALA A 138 3.98 -7.53 -10.21
N GLY A 139 4.93 -8.46 -10.40
CA GLY A 139 6.34 -8.27 -10.02
C GLY A 139 6.89 -9.46 -9.24
N ILE A 140 8.19 -9.35 -8.94
CA ILE A 140 8.91 -10.31 -8.12
C ILE A 140 8.95 -9.79 -6.67
N ALA A 141 8.70 -10.66 -5.70
CA ALA A 141 8.80 -10.34 -4.29
C ALA A 141 10.21 -10.66 -3.78
N LEU A 142 10.75 -9.79 -2.93
CA LEU A 142 11.91 -10.08 -2.07
C LEU A 142 11.36 -10.51 -0.71
N CYS A 143 11.71 -11.72 -0.31
CA CYS A 143 11.29 -12.34 0.92
C CYS A 143 12.48 -12.59 1.83
N GLN A 144 12.22 -12.60 3.13
CA GLN A 144 13.25 -12.69 4.16
C GLN A 144 12.78 -13.55 5.34
N TRP A 145 13.73 -14.23 5.98
CA TRP A 145 13.50 -15.03 7.17
C TRP A 145 14.67 -14.87 8.14
N ASN A 146 14.39 -14.47 9.37
CA ASN A 146 15.42 -14.21 10.36
C ASN A 146 15.64 -15.41 11.31
N ASP A 147 16.91 -15.64 11.64
CA ASP A 147 17.40 -16.63 12.58
C ASP A 147 18.54 -16.01 13.42
N GLY A 148 18.27 -15.76 14.69
CA GLY A 148 19.22 -15.25 15.67
C GLY A 148 18.58 -14.27 16.67
N GLY A 149 18.96 -14.40 17.94
CA GLY A 149 18.58 -13.49 19.02
C GLY A 149 17.08 -13.52 19.33
N VAL A 150 16.50 -12.33 19.57
CA VAL A 150 15.07 -12.14 19.82
C VAL A 150 14.24 -12.07 18.52
N TYR A 151 14.88 -12.28 17.36
CA TYR A 151 14.30 -12.10 16.03
C TYR A 151 14.06 -13.43 15.28
N ASN A 152 14.16 -14.54 15.99
CA ASN A 152 13.92 -15.86 15.42
C ASN A 152 12.53 -15.95 14.79
N GLU A 153 12.46 -16.59 13.62
CA GLU A 153 11.22 -16.94 12.91
C GLU A 153 10.42 -15.74 12.37
N TYR A 154 11.01 -14.55 12.35
CA TYR A 154 10.39 -13.43 11.68
C TYR A 154 10.41 -13.64 10.15
N TYR A 155 9.28 -13.38 9.50
CA TYR A 155 9.10 -13.52 8.06
C TYR A 155 8.36 -12.31 7.48
N ALA A 156 8.95 -11.74 6.42
CA ALA A 156 8.30 -10.72 5.62
C ALA A 156 8.63 -10.89 4.13
N CYS A 157 7.74 -10.40 3.29
CA CYS A 157 8.01 -10.18 1.88
C CYS A 157 7.60 -8.77 1.49
N THR A 158 8.23 -8.27 0.43
CA THR A 158 8.03 -6.93 -0.11
C THR A 158 8.34 -6.93 -1.61
N ALA A 159 8.19 -5.80 -2.28
CA ALA A 159 8.60 -5.61 -3.67
C ALA A 159 10.11 -5.84 -3.84
N GLY A 160 10.47 -6.77 -4.73
CA GLY A 160 11.85 -7.12 -5.06
C GLY A 160 12.34 -6.59 -6.40
N ASP A 161 11.52 -5.81 -7.11
CA ASP A 161 11.92 -5.21 -8.38
C ASP A 161 12.77 -3.95 -8.16
N LEU A 162 13.75 -3.74 -9.05
CA LEU A 162 14.51 -2.50 -9.14
C LEU A 162 13.97 -1.69 -10.33
N PRO A 163 13.33 -0.53 -10.11
CA PRO A 163 12.80 0.30 -11.18
C PRO A 163 13.87 0.70 -12.21
N GLY A 164 13.46 0.86 -13.47
CA GLY A 164 14.36 1.27 -14.54
C GLY A 164 15.07 2.59 -14.21
N GLY A 165 16.40 2.61 -14.39
CA GLY A 165 17.25 3.77 -14.07
C GLY A 165 17.65 3.90 -12.60
N ALA A 166 17.02 3.16 -11.68
CA ALA A 166 17.43 3.14 -10.28
C ALA A 166 18.67 2.23 -10.07
N LEU A 167 19.56 2.65 -9.17
CA LEU A 167 20.74 1.86 -8.78
C LEU A 167 20.57 1.14 -7.45
N ALA A 168 19.62 1.59 -6.62
CA ALA A 168 19.22 0.94 -5.39
C ALA A 168 17.76 1.24 -5.10
N ARG A 169 17.10 0.33 -4.38
CA ARG A 169 15.76 0.51 -3.83
C ARG A 169 15.73 -0.07 -2.43
N TYR A 170 15.12 0.67 -1.52
CA TYR A 170 14.75 0.18 -0.19
C TYR A 170 13.45 -0.62 -0.29
N ALA A 171 13.46 -1.85 0.23
CA ALA A 171 12.32 -2.75 0.15
C ALA A 171 11.58 -2.86 1.49
N GLY A 172 12.27 -2.70 2.62
CA GLY A 172 11.61 -2.67 3.92
C GLY A 172 12.54 -2.90 5.11
N THR A 173 11.93 -2.90 6.29
CA THR A 173 12.54 -3.40 7.51
C THR A 173 12.12 -4.84 7.70
N ASP A 174 13.02 -5.63 8.24
CA ASP A 174 12.78 -7.02 8.64
C ASP A 174 11.84 -7.19 9.84
N GLY A 175 10.98 -6.21 10.14
CA GLY A 175 10.15 -6.12 11.34
C GLY A 175 10.87 -6.14 12.70
N SER A 176 12.17 -6.42 12.76
CA SER A 176 12.95 -6.41 14.02
C SER A 176 13.11 -5.02 14.61
N GLY A 177 12.96 -4.00 13.76
CA GLY A 177 13.33 -2.63 14.12
C GLY A 177 14.83 -2.34 13.93
N TRP A 178 15.59 -3.22 13.26
CA TRP A 178 17.05 -3.07 13.13
C TRP A 178 17.60 -3.33 11.72
N ILE A 179 17.08 -4.29 10.97
CA ILE A 179 17.65 -4.61 9.66
C ILE A 179 16.84 -3.90 8.57
N ARG A 180 17.53 -3.11 7.76
CA ARG A 180 17.00 -2.53 6.53
C ARG A 180 17.54 -3.31 5.36
N LEU A 181 16.68 -3.62 4.40
CA LEU A 181 17.08 -4.37 3.22
C LEU A 181 16.46 -3.81 1.94
N GLY A 182 17.02 -4.25 0.83
CA GLY A 182 16.45 -3.99 -0.48
C GLY A 182 17.24 -4.61 -1.61
N VAL A 183 17.07 -4.02 -2.79
CA VAL A 183 17.72 -4.46 -4.02
C VAL A 183 18.63 -3.38 -4.58
N ALA A 184 19.70 -3.79 -5.25
CA ALA A 184 20.70 -2.91 -5.85
C ALA A 184 21.15 -3.40 -7.23
N ALA A 185 21.58 -2.48 -8.07
CA ALA A 185 22.12 -2.77 -9.39
C ALA A 185 23.43 -3.57 -9.29
N ARG A 186 23.79 -4.27 -10.38
CA ARG A 186 24.98 -5.16 -10.41
C ARG A 186 26.29 -4.46 -10.08
N GLN A 187 26.40 -3.18 -10.44
CA GLN A 187 27.61 -2.38 -10.24
C GLN A 187 27.87 -2.01 -8.77
N VAL A 188 26.84 -2.07 -7.91
CA VAL A 188 26.99 -1.82 -6.48
C VAL A 188 27.75 -2.98 -5.83
N THR A 189 28.80 -2.68 -5.07
CA THR A 189 29.65 -3.67 -4.39
C THR A 189 29.62 -3.55 -2.88
N SER A 190 29.29 -2.38 -2.35
CA SER A 190 29.19 -2.15 -0.91
C SER A 190 28.05 -1.20 -0.58
N VAL A 191 27.57 -1.32 0.65
CA VAL A 191 26.52 -0.50 1.24
C VAL A 191 26.95 -0.07 2.64
N THR A 192 26.72 1.19 2.97
CA THR A 192 27.01 1.74 4.30
C THR A 192 25.87 2.65 4.72
N ALA A 193 25.29 2.44 5.90
CA ALA A 193 24.37 3.40 6.50
C ALA A 193 25.16 4.47 7.24
N LEU A 194 24.90 5.74 6.92
CA LEU A 194 25.41 6.90 7.63
C LEU A 194 24.31 7.43 8.55
N LEU A 195 24.55 7.34 9.85
CA LEU A 195 23.61 7.74 10.89
C LEU A 195 23.85 9.20 11.32
N PRO A 196 22.85 9.84 11.95
CA PRO A 196 23.04 11.13 12.61
C PRO A 196 24.20 11.03 13.61
N GLY A 197 25.03 12.07 13.69
CA GLY A 197 26.24 12.05 14.53
C GLY A 197 27.47 11.42 13.86
N GLY A 198 27.39 11.06 12.56
CA GLY A 198 28.55 10.64 11.76
C GLY A 198 28.93 9.17 11.91
N GLN A 199 28.15 8.39 12.66
CA GLN A 199 28.38 6.96 12.81
C GLN A 199 28.08 6.22 11.50
N ALA A 200 29.03 5.41 11.03
CA ALA A 200 28.85 4.55 9.86
C ALA A 200 28.61 3.10 10.28
N ARG A 201 27.66 2.43 9.64
CA ARG A 201 27.40 0.99 9.78
C ARG A 201 27.57 0.31 8.43
N GLN A 202 28.54 -0.58 8.34
CA GLN A 202 28.74 -1.40 7.15
C GLN A 202 27.59 -2.41 7.03
N GLY A 203 27.09 -2.58 5.81
CA GLY A 203 26.13 -3.62 5.48
C GLY A 203 26.74 -4.68 4.58
N ALA A 204 25.88 -5.51 4.02
CA ALA A 204 26.21 -6.55 3.06
C ALA A 204 25.54 -6.27 1.72
N VAL A 205 26.23 -6.60 0.63
CA VAL A 205 25.67 -6.62 -0.72
C VAL A 205 26.01 -7.98 -1.34
N THR A 206 24.98 -8.74 -1.71
CA THR A 206 25.15 -10.12 -2.18
C THR A 206 24.45 -10.31 -3.52
N ALA A 207 25.17 -10.88 -4.48
CA ALA A 207 24.58 -11.26 -5.75
C ALA A 207 23.65 -12.46 -5.57
N VAL A 208 22.52 -12.45 -6.28
CA VAL A 208 21.53 -13.52 -6.21
C VAL A 208 21.43 -14.20 -7.55
N ARG A 209 21.68 -15.51 -7.58
CA ARG A 209 21.60 -16.29 -8.82
C ARG A 209 20.15 -16.32 -9.32
N GLY A 210 19.95 -16.04 -10.60
CA GLY A 210 18.64 -16.10 -11.26
C GLY A 210 17.93 -14.76 -11.41
N VAL A 211 18.46 -13.69 -10.80
CA VAL A 211 17.94 -12.33 -10.96
C VAL A 211 19.04 -11.37 -11.42
N PRO A 212 18.70 -10.26 -12.10
CA PRO A 212 19.69 -9.32 -12.59
C PRO A 212 20.21 -8.35 -11.53
N TYR A 213 19.66 -8.35 -10.32
CA TYR A 213 20.01 -7.42 -9.24
C TYR A 213 20.71 -8.14 -8.07
N LYS A 214 21.31 -7.37 -7.17
CA LYS A 214 21.85 -7.82 -5.88
C LYS A 214 20.84 -7.52 -4.78
N VAL A 215 20.93 -8.25 -3.68
CA VAL A 215 20.28 -7.86 -2.42
C VAL A 215 21.30 -7.10 -1.57
N TRP A 216 20.81 -6.14 -0.80
CA TRP A 216 21.61 -5.46 0.20
C TRP A 216 20.87 -5.45 1.53
N ALA A 217 21.64 -5.45 2.62
CA ALA A 217 21.09 -5.29 3.96
C ALA A 217 22.09 -4.55 4.85
N VAL A 218 21.58 -3.74 5.77
CA VAL A 218 22.38 -3.01 6.77
C VAL A 218 21.62 -2.99 8.09
N SER A 219 22.34 -3.08 9.20
CA SER A 219 21.74 -3.11 10.53
C SER A 219 22.01 -1.81 11.29
N TYR A 220 20.93 -1.16 11.72
CA TYR A 220 20.92 -0.01 12.62
C TYR A 220 19.49 0.20 13.18
N PRO A 221 19.31 0.78 14.39
CA PRO A 221 17.98 1.00 14.95
C PRO A 221 17.09 1.80 13.99
N VAL A 222 15.80 1.44 13.86
CA VAL A 222 14.87 2.14 12.97
C VAL A 222 14.61 3.58 13.35
N THR A 223 14.81 3.96 14.62
CA THR A 223 14.50 5.28 15.15
C THR A 223 15.23 6.43 14.43
N PRO A 224 16.57 6.42 14.28
CA PRO A 224 17.24 7.42 13.44
C PRO A 224 16.98 7.22 11.95
N ALA A 225 16.76 8.33 11.24
CA ALA A 225 16.89 8.35 9.79
C ALA A 225 18.34 8.04 9.40
N ALA A 226 18.58 7.48 8.21
CA ALA A 226 19.92 7.20 7.73
C ALA A 226 20.06 7.51 6.25
N ARG A 227 21.24 7.99 5.87
CA ARG A 227 21.65 8.03 4.46
C ARG A 227 22.39 6.74 4.14
N VAL A 228 21.74 5.87 3.36
CA VAL A 228 22.34 4.61 2.92
C VAL A 228 23.09 4.85 1.63
N VAL A 229 24.42 4.76 1.69
CA VAL A 229 25.34 5.05 0.59
C VAL A 229 25.77 3.75 -0.08
N PHE A 230 25.69 3.73 -1.41
CA PHE A 230 26.07 2.60 -2.24
C PHE A 230 27.29 2.95 -3.08
N ARG A 231 28.28 2.06 -3.09
CA ARG A 231 29.52 2.28 -3.84
C ARG A 231 29.81 1.19 -4.86
N ASP A 232 30.59 1.54 -5.87
CA ASP A 232 31.13 0.61 -6.86
C ASP A 232 32.41 -0.10 -6.39
N ALA A 233 32.99 -0.93 -7.26
CA ALA A 233 34.22 -1.67 -6.98
C ALA A 233 35.44 -0.77 -6.73
N ALA A 234 35.46 0.46 -7.25
CA ALA A 234 36.51 1.44 -7.04
C ALA A 234 36.32 2.26 -5.76
N GLY A 235 35.19 2.07 -5.07
CA GLY A 235 34.85 2.82 -3.85
C GLY A 235 34.16 4.16 -4.12
N HIS A 236 33.80 4.45 -5.37
CA HIS A 236 33.04 5.66 -5.69
C HIS A 236 31.58 5.50 -5.29
N GLU A 237 31.00 6.53 -4.71
CA GLU A 237 29.57 6.60 -4.47
C GLU A 237 28.82 6.65 -5.81
N VAL A 238 27.95 5.66 -6.05
CA VAL A 238 27.14 5.58 -7.28
C VAL A 238 25.70 6.01 -7.04
N THR A 239 25.19 5.88 -5.81
CA THR A 239 23.87 6.36 -5.42
C THR A 239 23.75 6.39 -3.90
N SER A 240 22.70 7.05 -3.39
CA SER A 240 22.31 6.99 -1.99
C SER A 240 20.79 6.95 -1.85
N LEU A 241 20.32 6.33 -0.77
CA LEU A 241 18.91 6.36 -0.36
C LEU A 241 18.80 7.08 0.98
N ASP A 242 17.88 8.03 1.08
CA ASP A 242 17.48 8.60 2.36
C ASP A 242 16.39 7.72 2.96
N VAL A 243 16.77 6.90 3.94
CA VAL A 243 15.84 5.99 4.63
C VAL A 243 15.28 6.72 5.84
N PRO A 244 13.96 6.99 5.89
CA PRO A 244 13.38 7.69 7.02
C PRO A 244 13.53 6.87 8.30
N GLY A 245 13.78 7.59 9.39
CA GLY A 245 13.67 7.03 10.73
C GLY A 245 12.22 6.81 11.10
N GLU A 246 12.01 6.18 12.25
CA GLU A 246 10.70 6.11 12.89
C GLU A 246 10.11 7.53 12.99
N GLN A 247 8.98 7.72 12.33
CA GLN A 247 8.31 9.02 12.34
C GLN A 247 7.54 9.15 13.64
N PRO A 248 7.64 10.29 14.34
CA PRO A 248 6.81 10.50 15.52
C PRO A 248 5.34 10.38 15.11
N THR A 249 4.56 9.70 15.95
CA THR A 249 3.11 9.58 15.76
C THR A 249 2.52 10.97 15.54
N PRO A 250 1.95 11.26 14.37
CA PRO A 250 1.39 12.58 14.09
C PRO A 250 0.24 12.85 15.06
N SER A 251 0.14 14.09 15.53
CA SER A 251 -1.03 14.51 16.29
C SER A 251 -2.26 14.51 15.39
N ARG A 252 -3.42 14.15 15.97
CA ARG A 252 -4.69 14.21 15.25
C ARG A 252 -4.99 15.65 14.83
N PRO A 253 -5.22 15.93 13.54
CA PRO A 253 -5.62 17.27 13.12
C PRO A 253 -6.97 17.69 13.72
N ALA A 254 -7.11 18.97 14.07
CA ALA A 254 -8.32 19.51 14.71
C ALA A 254 -9.55 19.56 13.79
N GLY A 255 -9.35 19.50 12.47
CA GLY A 255 -10.43 19.62 11.48
C GLY A 255 -10.06 19.03 10.12
N GLY A 256 -11.01 19.05 9.19
CA GLY A 256 -10.81 18.56 7.82
C GLY A 256 -10.84 17.04 7.65
N GLY A 257 -11.21 16.30 8.70
CA GLY A 257 -11.29 14.84 8.65
C GLY A 257 -12.50 14.34 7.85
N ILE A 258 -12.35 13.17 7.22
CA ILE A 258 -13.43 12.46 6.51
C ILE A 258 -13.83 11.23 7.34
N PRO A 259 -15.05 11.18 7.89
CA PRO A 259 -15.52 10.03 8.66
C PRO A 259 -15.74 8.84 7.73
N LEU A 260 -15.22 7.68 8.11
CA LEU A 260 -15.31 6.46 7.30
C LEU A 260 -16.36 5.50 7.87
N PHE A 261 -16.13 5.01 9.08
CA PHE A 261 -17.02 4.04 9.73
C PHE A 261 -16.84 4.01 11.24
N ARG A 262 -17.81 3.42 11.93
CA ARG A 262 -17.72 3.20 13.39
C ARG A 262 -16.95 1.93 13.72
N TYR A 263 -16.01 2.05 14.64
CA TYR A 263 -15.27 0.96 15.25
C TYR A 263 -15.49 1.02 16.77
N GLY A 264 -16.31 0.10 17.29
CA GLY A 264 -16.86 0.24 18.64
C GLY A 264 -17.69 1.52 18.77
N THR A 265 -17.36 2.35 19.75
CA THR A 265 -17.97 3.67 19.96
C THR A 265 -17.31 4.79 19.17
N ASP A 266 -16.15 4.53 18.56
CA ASP A 266 -15.34 5.56 17.91
C ASP A 266 -15.60 5.62 16.39
N MET A 267 -15.46 6.81 15.82
CA MET A 267 -15.48 7.02 14.37
C MET A 267 -14.06 6.97 13.82
N VAL A 268 -13.77 5.99 12.95
CA VAL A 268 -12.54 5.99 12.15
C VAL A 268 -12.63 7.16 11.17
N THR A 269 -11.70 8.10 11.30
CA THR A 269 -11.67 9.34 10.52
C THR A 269 -10.33 9.49 9.82
N ALA A 270 -10.34 9.69 8.51
CA ALA A 270 -9.15 9.96 7.72
C ALA A 270 -8.79 11.45 7.76
N TYR A 271 -7.50 11.76 7.86
CA TYR A 271 -6.98 13.12 7.80
C TYR A 271 -5.76 13.20 6.88
N ARG A 272 -5.60 14.32 6.18
CA ARG A 272 -4.36 14.67 5.50
C ARG A 272 -3.38 15.20 6.53
N ILE A 273 -2.15 14.69 6.50
CA ILE A 273 -1.08 15.06 7.42
C ILE A 273 0.16 15.55 6.65
N SER A 274 1.19 15.96 7.39
CA SER A 274 2.44 16.47 6.83
C SER A 274 3.09 15.49 5.84
N GLY A 275 3.72 16.06 4.80
CA GLY A 275 4.36 15.28 3.73
C GLY A 275 3.40 14.71 2.69
N ASP A 276 2.20 15.25 2.58
CA ASP A 276 1.13 14.73 1.69
C ASP A 276 0.77 13.27 1.96
N ARG A 277 0.71 12.91 3.24
CA ARG A 277 0.36 11.57 3.71
C ARG A 277 -1.05 11.56 4.26
N ILE A 278 -1.61 10.37 4.42
CA ILE A 278 -2.93 10.15 4.99
C ILE A 278 -2.78 9.36 6.28
N GLY A 279 -3.40 9.85 7.35
CA GLY A 279 -3.56 9.11 8.60
C GLY A 279 -5.02 8.87 8.94
N PHE A 280 -5.25 7.92 9.84
CA PHE A 280 -6.56 7.48 10.32
C PHE A 280 -6.53 7.44 11.84
N TRP A 281 -7.56 8.00 12.47
CA TRP A 281 -7.70 8.03 13.93
C TRP A 281 -9.02 7.43 14.37
N TRP A 282 -9.00 6.71 15.49
CA TRP A 282 -10.17 6.18 16.17
C TRP A 282 -9.88 6.05 17.66
N GLY A 283 -10.71 6.66 18.51
CA GLY A 283 -10.45 6.71 19.95
C GLY A 283 -9.06 7.27 20.24
N GLY A 284 -8.27 6.54 21.05
CA GLY A 284 -6.87 6.83 21.35
C GLY A 284 -5.85 6.23 20.37
N ASN A 285 -6.29 5.60 19.28
CA ASN A 285 -5.41 4.89 18.34
C ASN A 285 -5.29 5.63 17.00
N SER A 286 -4.23 5.31 16.26
CA SER A 286 -4.00 5.84 14.92
C SER A 286 -3.12 4.93 14.06
N THR A 287 -3.25 5.07 12.75
CA THR A 287 -2.32 4.51 11.75
C THR A 287 -2.21 5.48 10.58
N TRP A 288 -1.12 5.44 9.81
CA TRP A 288 -0.90 6.36 8.70
C TRP A 288 0.00 5.72 7.65
N SER A 289 -0.06 6.25 6.42
CA SER A 289 0.89 5.88 5.38
C SER A 289 2.25 6.52 5.67
N ASP A 290 3.32 5.74 5.51
CA ASP A 290 4.69 6.24 5.65
C ASP A 290 5.15 7.02 4.42
N VAL A 291 4.47 6.86 3.28
CA VAL A 291 4.81 7.49 2.01
C VAL A 291 3.75 8.52 1.59
N PRO A 292 4.13 9.55 0.80
CA PRO A 292 3.17 10.47 0.20
C PRO A 292 2.15 9.74 -0.70
N VAL A 293 0.94 10.29 -0.81
CA VAL A 293 -0.13 9.76 -1.68
C VAL A 293 0.32 9.66 -3.15
N SER A 294 1.22 10.55 -3.59
CA SER A 294 1.80 10.51 -4.94
C SER A 294 2.69 9.29 -5.20
N GLN A 295 3.23 8.66 -4.15
CA GLN A 295 4.09 7.47 -4.24
C GLN A 295 3.29 6.18 -4.04
N SER A 296 2.19 6.24 -3.29
CA SER A 296 1.29 5.12 -3.08
C SER A 296 -0.15 5.59 -3.18
N ALA A 297 -0.78 5.31 -4.32
CA ALA A 297 -2.18 5.69 -4.58
C ALA A 297 -3.20 4.66 -4.06
N LEU A 298 -2.75 3.50 -3.58
CA LEU A 298 -3.56 2.45 -2.97
C LEU A 298 -2.91 2.04 -1.66
N SER A 299 -3.64 2.19 -0.55
CA SER A 299 -3.20 1.76 0.76
C SER A 299 -4.19 0.79 1.39
N LEU A 300 -3.69 0.08 2.39
CA LEU A 300 -4.46 -0.86 3.17
C LEU A 300 -3.94 -0.87 4.61
N PHE A 301 -4.88 -0.72 5.53
CA PHE A 301 -4.68 -0.73 6.97
C PHE A 301 -5.74 -1.65 7.59
N PHE A 302 -5.52 -2.04 8.84
CA PHE A 302 -6.53 -2.72 9.63
C PHE A 302 -6.57 -2.17 11.05
N THR A 303 -7.76 -2.16 11.64
CA THR A 303 -7.89 -1.91 13.08
C THR A 303 -7.71 -3.24 13.79
N PRO A 304 -6.70 -3.43 14.65
CA PRO A 304 -6.60 -4.65 15.43
C PRO A 304 -7.80 -4.75 16.37
N GLY A 305 -8.60 -5.81 16.18
CA GLY A 305 -9.75 -6.16 17.02
C GLY A 305 -9.34 -6.59 18.42
N PRO A 306 -9.83 -5.98 19.53
CA PRO A 306 -9.92 -6.75 20.76
C PRO A 306 -10.88 -7.90 20.48
N ARG A 307 -10.40 -9.14 20.59
CA ARG A 307 -11.28 -10.32 20.41
C ARG A 307 -12.49 -10.14 21.33
N PRO A 308 -13.73 -10.25 20.82
CA PRO A 308 -14.13 -10.93 19.58
C PRO A 308 -14.38 -9.99 18.36
N LEU A 309 -14.03 -8.70 18.41
CA LEU A 309 -14.28 -7.81 17.28
C LEU A 309 -13.45 -8.26 16.06
N PRO A 310 -14.06 -8.46 14.88
CA PRO A 310 -13.32 -8.83 13.69
C PRO A 310 -12.48 -7.64 13.22
N ASP A 311 -11.29 -7.94 12.70
CA ASP A 311 -10.43 -6.94 12.07
C ASP A 311 -11.19 -6.24 10.94
N LYS A 312 -11.15 -4.91 10.97
CA LYS A 312 -11.74 -4.06 9.93
C LYS A 312 -10.62 -3.57 9.04
N TRP A 313 -10.69 -3.89 7.76
CA TRP A 313 -9.73 -3.46 6.76
C TRP A 313 -10.25 -2.22 6.04
N PHE A 314 -9.37 -1.25 5.82
CA PHE A 314 -9.73 0.04 5.23
C PHE A 314 -8.50 0.70 4.61
N GLY A 315 -8.70 1.79 3.90
CA GLY A 315 -7.59 2.55 3.33
C GLY A 315 -8.07 3.60 2.35
N TYR A 316 -7.22 3.93 1.39
CA TYR A 316 -7.55 4.79 0.27
C TYR A 316 -7.13 4.16 -1.05
N ALA A 317 -7.73 4.62 -2.15
CA ALA A 317 -7.51 4.15 -3.51
C ALA A 317 -7.57 5.34 -4.50
N PRO A 318 -7.12 5.19 -5.76
CA PRO A 318 -7.16 6.27 -6.74
C PRO A 318 -8.60 6.73 -7.05
N SER A 319 -8.76 8.02 -7.34
CA SER A 319 -10.02 8.59 -7.83
C SER A 319 -10.46 7.90 -9.12
N GLY A 320 -11.70 7.41 -9.13
CA GLY A 320 -12.24 6.52 -10.18
C GLY A 320 -12.57 5.12 -9.65
N THR A 321 -12.04 4.74 -8.49
CA THR A 321 -12.43 3.51 -7.79
C THR A 321 -13.80 3.68 -7.13
N ALA A 322 -14.77 2.84 -7.47
CA ALA A 322 -16.10 2.80 -6.86
C ALA A 322 -16.23 1.72 -5.77
N ARG A 323 -15.42 0.66 -5.86
CA ARG A 323 -15.43 -0.46 -4.91
C ARG A 323 -14.02 -1.03 -4.77
N VAL A 324 -13.68 -1.45 -3.55
CA VAL A 324 -12.45 -2.17 -3.23
C VAL A 324 -12.82 -3.52 -2.63
N ALA A 325 -12.14 -4.59 -3.04
CA ALA A 325 -12.31 -5.93 -2.48
C ALA A 325 -10.99 -6.54 -2.04
N LEU A 326 -11.02 -7.29 -0.95
CA LEU A 326 -9.98 -8.23 -0.56
C LEU A 326 -10.36 -9.60 -1.13
N ARG A 327 -9.54 -10.14 -2.02
CA ARG A 327 -9.62 -11.52 -2.51
C ARG A 327 -8.60 -12.36 -1.75
N LEU A 328 -9.09 -13.32 -0.97
CA LEU A 328 -8.26 -14.22 -0.18
C LEU A 328 -7.62 -15.31 -1.04
N ALA A 329 -6.66 -16.03 -0.47
CA ALA A 329 -6.01 -17.20 -1.06
C ALA A 329 -7.00 -18.27 -1.58
N ASP A 330 -8.09 -18.48 -0.84
CA ASP A 330 -9.14 -19.45 -1.16
C ASP A 330 -10.14 -18.95 -2.23
N GLY A 331 -9.91 -17.75 -2.78
CA GLY A 331 -10.74 -17.13 -3.80
C GLY A 331 -11.95 -16.37 -3.28
N ARG A 332 -12.29 -16.47 -1.98
CA ARG A 332 -13.39 -15.67 -1.40
C ARG A 332 -13.05 -14.18 -1.48
N GLN A 333 -14.09 -13.36 -1.70
CA GLN A 333 -13.95 -11.92 -1.79
C GLN A 333 -14.83 -11.19 -0.79
N PHE A 334 -14.27 -10.17 -0.17
CA PHE A 334 -14.97 -9.26 0.75
C PHE A 334 -14.75 -7.82 0.28
N ALA A 335 -15.82 -7.07 0.09
CA ALA A 335 -15.74 -5.77 -0.57
C ALA A 335 -16.39 -4.65 0.25
N SER A 336 -15.95 -3.43 -0.02
CA SER A 336 -16.52 -2.19 0.50
C SER A 336 -16.65 -1.16 -0.62
N ARG A 337 -17.69 -0.33 -0.53
CA ARG A 337 -17.86 0.82 -1.43
C ARG A 337 -16.89 1.94 -1.03
N THR A 338 -16.59 2.82 -1.97
CA THR A 338 -15.74 3.96 -1.70
C THR A 338 -16.51 5.16 -1.14
N ILE A 339 -15.81 5.98 -0.37
CA ILE A 339 -16.25 7.24 0.20
C ILE A 339 -15.42 8.34 -0.48
N PRO A 340 -16.02 9.41 -1.02
CA PRO A 340 -15.28 10.48 -1.67
C PRO A 340 -14.17 11.04 -0.76
N GLY A 341 -12.98 11.24 -1.34
CA GLY A 341 -11.88 11.93 -0.66
C GLY A 341 -12.03 13.45 -0.67
N TRP A 342 -10.95 14.16 -0.32
CA TRP A 342 -10.95 15.62 -0.41
C TRP A 342 -11.02 16.07 -1.88
N PRO A 343 -11.68 17.20 -2.18
CA PRO A 343 -11.69 17.76 -3.53
C PRO A 343 -10.28 17.94 -4.10
N GLY A 344 -10.05 17.45 -5.32
CA GLY A 344 -8.76 17.55 -6.00
C GLY A 344 -7.64 16.66 -5.46
N SER A 345 -7.91 15.82 -4.46
CA SER A 345 -6.88 14.94 -3.86
C SER A 345 -6.50 13.73 -4.71
N GLY A 346 -7.29 13.40 -5.74
CA GLY A 346 -7.07 12.21 -6.56
C GLY A 346 -7.28 10.89 -5.81
N VAL A 347 -7.88 10.90 -4.62
CA VAL A 347 -8.15 9.69 -3.83
C VAL A 347 -9.60 9.55 -3.42
N VAL A 348 -9.99 8.31 -3.15
CA VAL A 348 -11.20 7.92 -2.45
C VAL A 348 -10.83 7.03 -1.27
N PHE A 349 -11.63 7.07 -0.21
CA PHE A 349 -11.49 6.16 0.91
C PHE A 349 -12.30 4.91 0.69
N TRP A 350 -11.93 3.82 1.34
CA TRP A 350 -12.71 2.59 1.33
C TRP A 350 -12.64 1.93 2.71
N GLY A 351 -13.64 1.11 2.99
CA GLY A 351 -13.76 0.41 4.25
C GLY A 351 -15.07 0.74 4.99
N PRO A 352 -15.42 -0.07 5.99
CA PRO A 352 -14.66 -1.22 6.43
C PRO A 352 -14.96 -2.42 5.53
N VAL A 353 -13.95 -3.21 5.22
CA VAL A 353 -14.12 -4.61 4.83
C VAL A 353 -14.02 -5.43 6.10
N THR A 354 -15.07 -6.19 6.42
CA THR A 354 -15.11 -7.04 7.61
C THR A 354 -14.89 -8.48 7.19
N LEU A 355 -13.88 -9.13 7.76
CA LEU A 355 -13.64 -10.54 7.54
C LEU A 355 -14.32 -11.38 8.65
N PRO A 356 -14.81 -12.59 8.35
CA PRO A 356 -15.28 -13.51 9.38
C PRO A 356 -14.18 -13.83 10.39
N PRO A 357 -14.51 -14.08 11.68
CA PRO A 357 -13.54 -14.53 12.66
C PRO A 357 -12.78 -15.78 12.18
N GLY A 358 -11.47 -15.84 12.45
CA GLY A 358 -10.61 -16.95 12.03
C GLY A 358 -10.21 -16.93 10.55
N THR A 359 -10.58 -15.89 9.79
CA THR A 359 -10.11 -15.72 8.42
C THR A 359 -8.63 -15.36 8.40
N ALA A 360 -7.79 -16.23 7.83
CA ALA A 360 -6.38 -15.94 7.62
C ALA A 360 -6.22 -14.96 6.44
N VAL A 361 -5.50 -13.87 6.67
CA VAL A 361 -5.01 -12.97 5.62
C VAL A 361 -3.52 -13.28 5.42
N THR A 362 -3.20 -13.79 4.24
CA THR A 362 -1.86 -14.25 3.84
C THR A 362 -1.31 -13.35 2.73
N TYR A 363 -0.01 -13.44 2.41
CA TYR A 363 0.64 -12.56 1.41
C TYR A 363 0.11 -12.70 -0.03
N ASP A 364 -0.61 -13.77 -0.33
CA ASP A 364 -1.35 -14.00 -1.58
C ASP A 364 -2.76 -13.39 -1.58
N THR A 365 -3.16 -12.73 -0.49
CA THR A 365 -4.35 -11.86 -0.48
C THR A 365 -4.14 -10.72 -1.47
N VAL A 366 -5.15 -10.43 -2.26
CA VAL A 366 -5.08 -9.42 -3.33
C VAL A 366 -6.13 -8.36 -3.11
N VAL A 367 -5.70 -7.10 -3.19
CA VAL A 367 -6.59 -5.94 -3.22
C VAL A 367 -7.00 -5.69 -4.66
N VAL A 368 -8.31 -5.75 -4.91
CA VAL A 368 -8.90 -5.53 -6.22
C VAL A 368 -9.71 -4.24 -6.19
N THR A 369 -9.39 -3.30 -7.08
CA THR A 369 -10.15 -2.06 -7.26
C THR A 369 -11.06 -2.18 -8.48
N TYR A 370 -12.28 -1.65 -8.36
CA TYR A 370 -13.29 -1.68 -9.42
C TYR A 370 -13.80 -0.28 -9.73
N ASP A 371 -14.11 -0.03 -11.00
CA ASP A 371 -14.84 1.16 -11.43
C ASP A 371 -16.35 1.06 -11.10
N ALA A 372 -17.11 2.09 -11.46
CA ALA A 372 -18.56 2.13 -11.24
C ALA A 372 -19.36 1.13 -12.10
N ALA A 373 -18.80 0.68 -13.22
CA ALA A 373 -19.41 -0.34 -14.09
C ALA A 373 -19.09 -1.77 -13.62
N GLY A 374 -18.18 -1.92 -12.64
CA GLY A 374 -17.76 -3.20 -12.10
C GLY A 374 -16.55 -3.81 -12.82
N HIS A 375 -15.89 -3.08 -13.71
CA HIS A 375 -14.63 -3.52 -14.31
C HIS A 375 -13.49 -3.43 -13.30
N VAL A 376 -12.57 -4.39 -13.39
CA VAL A 376 -11.34 -4.39 -12.60
C VAL A 376 -10.42 -3.29 -13.13
N LEU A 377 -10.05 -2.35 -12.25
CA LEU A 377 -9.06 -1.31 -12.55
C LEU A 377 -7.65 -1.79 -12.22
N ARG A 378 -7.49 -2.48 -11.09
CA ARG A 378 -6.19 -2.98 -10.63
C ARG A 378 -6.36 -4.19 -9.71
N GLU A 379 -5.42 -5.11 -9.79
CA GLU A 379 -5.22 -6.18 -8.81
C GLU A 379 -3.81 -6.07 -8.25
N VAL A 380 -3.69 -5.95 -6.92
CA VAL A 380 -2.40 -5.78 -6.25
C VAL A 380 -2.30 -6.79 -5.12
N PRO A 381 -1.38 -7.77 -5.21
CA PRO A 381 -1.03 -8.59 -4.07
C PRO A 381 -0.63 -7.74 -2.87
N LEU A 382 -1.07 -8.13 -1.67
CA LEU A 382 -0.87 -7.40 -0.42
C LEU A 382 0.61 -7.11 -0.16
N VAL A 383 1.50 -8.02 -0.56
CA VAL A 383 2.96 -7.86 -0.46
C VAL A 383 3.53 -6.66 -1.24
N PHE A 384 2.80 -6.15 -2.23
CA PHE A 384 3.21 -4.99 -3.04
C PHE A 384 2.45 -3.71 -2.66
N ILE A 385 1.69 -3.73 -1.56
CA ILE A 385 0.97 -2.56 -1.04
C ILE A 385 1.80 -1.97 0.10
N GLY A 386 2.30 -0.75 -0.14
CA GLY A 386 3.09 0.05 0.81
C GLY A 386 2.94 1.51 0.48
#